data_AF-K0K7Z9-F1
#
_entry.id   AF-K0K7Z9-F1
#
_cell.length_a   1.000
_cell.length_b   1.000
_cell.length_c   1.000
_cell.angle_alpha   90.00
_cell.angle_beta   90.00
_cell.angle_gamma   90.00
#
_symmetry.space_group_name_H-M   'P 1'
#
loop_
_entity.id
_entity.type
_entity.pdbx_description
1 polymer ?
#
loop_
_entity_poly.entity_id
_entity_poly.type
_entity_poly.pdbx_seq_one_letter_code
_entity_poly.pdbx_strand_id
1 'polypeptide(L)'
;MPAPDACARCDFYTPKDSSKGQLLEAKDNLQRMLANLPLTDDEQAAVDDGQAALDQLLERLADVPTPSGPSPREIGIPATATLLPIMPVDRSNAT
;
A
#
# COMPACT_ATOMS: atom_id res chain seq x y z
N MET A 1 43.99 3.20 1.24
CA MET A 1 43.13 2.02 1.04
C MET A 1 43.09 1.73 -0.46
N PRO A 2 43.61 0.59 -0.94
CA PRO A 2 43.47 0.19 -2.34
C PRO A 2 42.19 -0.64 -2.50
N ALA A 3 41.38 -0.35 -3.53
CA ALA A 3 40.34 -1.29 -3.96
C ALA A 3 40.97 -2.34 -4.89
N PRO A 4 40.67 -3.64 -4.74
CA PRO A 4 41.18 -4.67 -5.64
C PRO A 4 40.49 -4.56 -7.01
N ASP A 5 41.32 -4.64 -8.05
CA ASP A 5 41.03 -5.03 -9.43
C ASP A 5 39.58 -4.88 -9.91
N ALA A 6 39.23 -3.70 -10.41
CA ALA A 6 38.10 -3.59 -11.33
C ALA A 6 38.58 -4.03 -12.72
N CYS A 7 38.07 -5.17 -13.20
CA CYS A 7 38.31 -5.71 -14.53
C CYS A 7 38.14 -4.61 -15.61
N ALA A 8 39.25 -4.19 -16.23
CA ALA A 8 39.25 -3.17 -17.29
C ALA A 8 38.57 -3.62 -18.60
N ARG A 9 38.11 -4.88 -18.67
CA ARG A 9 37.53 -5.53 -19.85
C ARG A 9 36.04 -5.88 -19.68
N CYS A 10 35.42 -5.55 -18.55
CA CYS A 10 33.98 -5.71 -18.40
C CYS A 10 33.28 -4.50 -19.03
N ASP A 11 32.54 -4.71 -20.12
CA ASP A 11 31.62 -3.70 -20.72
C ASP A 11 30.59 -3.14 -19.71
N PHE A 12 30.47 -3.82 -18.55
CA PHE A 12 29.60 -3.51 -17.43
C PHE A 12 30.19 -2.50 -16.43
N TYR A 13 31.50 -2.24 -16.42
CA TYR A 13 32.12 -1.29 -15.49
C TYR A 13 32.25 0.09 -16.13
N THR A 14 31.25 0.95 -15.89
CA THR A 14 31.37 2.38 -16.19
C THR A 14 31.82 3.11 -14.93
N PRO A 15 33.03 3.72 -14.90
CA PRO A 15 33.50 4.47 -13.74
C PRO A 15 32.51 5.56 -13.35
N LYS A 16 32.34 5.80 -12.05
CA LYS A 16 31.35 6.73 -11.48
C LYS A 16 31.48 8.16 -12.01
N ASP A 17 32.68 8.57 -12.41
CA ASP A 17 32.98 9.90 -12.96
C ASP A 17 33.14 9.92 -14.50
N SER A 18 32.78 8.83 -15.19
CA SER A 18 32.81 8.78 -16.65
C SER A 18 31.63 9.56 -17.24
N SER A 19 31.88 10.27 -18.34
CA SER A 19 30.83 10.89 -19.16
C SER A 19 29.73 9.90 -19.58
N LYS A 20 30.07 8.62 -19.81
CA LYS A 20 29.09 7.55 -20.10
C LYS A 20 28.17 7.28 -18.91
N GLY A 21 28.69 7.31 -17.68
CA GLY A 21 27.91 7.10 -16.46
C GLY A 21 26.91 8.23 -16.24
N GLN A 22 27.37 9.48 -16.43
CA GLN A 22 26.53 10.68 -16.35
C GLN A 22 25.39 10.65 -17.39
N LEU A 23 25.66 10.19 -18.62
CA LEU A 23 24.64 10.07 -19.66
C LEU A 23 23.60 8.99 -19.36
N LEU A 24 24.00 7.87 -18.72
CA LEU A 24 23.06 6.83 -18.31
C LEU A 24 22.15 7.29 -17.17
N GLU A 25 22.71 7.99 -16.18
CA GLU A 25 21.95 8.61 -15.09
C GLU A 25 20.95 9.66 -15.62
N ALA A 26 21.39 10.51 -16.56
CA ALA A 26 20.52 11.47 -17.21
C ALA A 26 19.36 10.78 -17.97
N LYS A 27 19.64 9.68 -18.67
CA LYS A 27 18.62 8.88 -19.38
C LYS A 27 17.57 8.32 -18.41
N ASP A 28 18.01 7.73 -17.29
CA ASP A 28 17.12 7.16 -16.29
C ASP A 28 16.26 8.25 -15.63
N ASN A 29 16.82 9.43 -15.37
CA ASN A 29 16.07 10.56 -14.86
C ASN A 29 14.99 11.03 -15.85
N LEU A 30 15.33 11.15 -17.14
CA LEU A 30 14.36 11.49 -18.19
C LEU A 30 13.24 10.45 -18.31
N GLN A 31 13.56 9.15 -18.17
CA GLN A 31 12.55 8.09 -18.18
C GLN A 31 11.60 8.17 -16.97
N ARG A 32 12.11 8.53 -15.78
CA ARG A 32 11.27 8.79 -14.59
C ARG A 32 10.39 10.02 -14.77
N MET A 33 10.91 11.08 -15.38
CA MET A 33 10.11 12.27 -15.69
C MET A 33 8.99 11.95 -16.70
N LEU A 34 9.25 11.10 -17.69
CA LEU A 34 8.23 10.61 -18.63
C LEU A 34 7.17 9.73 -17.96
N ALA A 35 7.54 8.97 -16.91
CA ALA A 35 6.61 8.15 -16.15
C ALA A 35 5.68 8.99 -15.24
N ASN A 36 6.10 10.19 -14.84
CA ASN A 36 5.26 11.15 -14.13
C ASN A 36 4.38 11.92 -15.14
N LEU A 37 3.45 11.23 -15.79
CA LEU A 37 2.50 11.88 -16.68
C LEU A 37 1.39 12.52 -15.82
N PRO A 38 1.23 13.86 -15.84
CA PRO A 38 0.10 14.49 -15.16
C PRO A 38 -1.20 14.05 -15.86
N LEU A 39 -2.25 13.84 -15.07
CA LEU A 39 -3.58 13.60 -15.61
C LEU A 39 -4.05 14.86 -16.35
N THR A 40 -4.69 14.65 -17.50
CA THR A 40 -5.49 15.70 -18.14
C THR A 40 -6.72 16.02 -17.30
N ASP A 41 -7.33 17.19 -17.51
CA ASP A 41 -8.52 17.61 -16.76
C ASP A 41 -9.67 16.58 -16.87
N ASP A 42 -9.86 15.99 -18.06
CA ASP A 42 -10.88 14.97 -18.29
C ASP A 42 -10.58 13.66 -17.53
N GLU A 43 -9.31 13.24 -17.51
CA GLU A 43 -8.89 12.06 -16.74
C GLU A 43 -8.98 12.30 -15.24
N GLN A 44 -8.69 13.52 -14.78
CA GLN A 44 -8.82 13.90 -13.38
C GLN A 44 -10.29 13.95 -12.95
N ALA A 45 -11.17 14.52 -13.78
CA ALA A 45 -12.62 14.51 -13.54
C ALA A 45 -13.16 13.06 -13.46
N ALA A 46 -12.71 12.17 -14.34
CA ALA A 46 -13.11 10.76 -14.29
C ALA A 46 -12.64 10.04 -13.01
N VAL A 47 -11.46 10.40 -12.48
CA VAL A 47 -10.96 9.88 -11.20
C VAL A 47 -11.79 10.41 -10.04
N ASP A 48 -12.10 11.71 -10.03
CA ASP A 48 -12.91 12.33 -8.98
C ASP A 48 -14.33 11.74 -8.93
N ASP A 49 -14.97 11.55 -10.08
CA ASP A 49 -16.27 10.90 -10.20
C ASP A 49 -16.22 9.44 -9.70
N GLY A 50 -15.16 8.70 -10.07
CA GLY A 50 -14.94 7.33 -9.60
C GLY A 50 -14.74 7.26 -8.08
N GLN A 51 -14.00 8.20 -7.51
CA GLN A 51 -13.79 8.30 -6.07
C GLN A 51 -15.11 8.59 -5.34
N ALA A 52 -15.91 9.54 -5.83
CA ALA A 52 -17.22 9.86 -5.27
C ALA A 52 -18.18 8.65 -5.31
N ALA A 53 -18.15 7.87 -6.40
CA ALA A 53 -18.95 6.65 -6.50
C ALA A 53 -18.50 5.57 -5.49
N LEU A 54 -17.19 5.44 -5.27
CA LEU A 54 -16.65 4.49 -4.30
C LEU A 54 -17.00 4.89 -2.87
N ASP A 55 -16.89 6.17 -2.52
CA ASP A 55 -17.26 6.67 -1.20
C ASP A 55 -18.74 6.40 -0.90
N GLN A 56 -19.63 6.67 -1.86
CA GLN A 56 -21.06 6.35 -1.72
C GLN A 56 -21.32 4.85 -1.55
N LEU A 57 -20.58 4.01 -2.27
CA LEU A 57 -20.70 2.56 -2.12
C LEU A 57 -20.25 2.10 -0.73
N LEU A 58 -19.12 2.62 -0.24
CA LEU A 58 -18.58 2.29 1.08
C LEU A 58 -19.55 2.71 2.19
N GLU A 59 -20.14 3.91 2.10
CA GLU A 59 -21.14 4.38 3.06
C GLU A 59 -22.35 3.43 3.10
N ARG A 60 -22.85 3.01 1.94
CA ARG A 60 -23.97 2.05 1.88
C ARG A 60 -23.61 0.68 2.45
N LEU A 61 -22.39 0.19 2.17
CA LEU A 61 -21.94 -1.12 2.64
C LEU A 61 -21.67 -1.14 4.16
N ALA A 62 -21.41 0.02 4.78
CA ALA A 62 -21.22 0.11 6.22
C ALA A 62 -22.43 -0.41 7.02
N ASP A 63 -23.63 -0.32 6.44
CA ASP A 63 -24.88 -0.77 7.05
C ASP A 63 -25.35 -2.15 6.53
N VAL A 64 -24.61 -2.78 5.61
CA VAL A 64 -24.97 -4.11 5.08
C VAL A 64 -24.49 -5.21 6.03
N PRO A 65 -25.38 -6.10 6.51
CA PRO A 65 -25.01 -7.25 7.32
C PRO A 65 -23.96 -8.13 6.64
N THR A 66 -22.90 -8.47 7.37
CA THR A 66 -22.01 -9.56 6.93
C THR A 66 -22.73 -10.90 7.01
N PRO A 67 -22.27 -11.96 6.33
CA PRO A 67 -22.84 -13.30 6.49
C PRO A 67 -22.86 -13.81 7.94
N SER A 68 -21.99 -13.28 8.81
CA SER A 68 -21.96 -13.58 10.24
C SER A 68 -23.02 -12.86 11.07
N GLY A 69 -23.82 -11.97 10.45
CA GLY A 69 -24.89 -11.22 11.10
C GLY A 69 -24.62 -9.71 11.23
N PRO A 70 -23.56 -9.27 11.93
CA PRO A 70 -23.37 -7.84 12.19
C PRO A 70 -22.86 -7.12 10.93
N SER A 71 -23.28 -5.86 10.78
CA SER A 71 -22.77 -4.92 9.79
C SER A 71 -21.42 -4.34 10.20
N PRO A 72 -20.60 -3.84 9.26
CA PRO A 72 -19.34 -3.17 9.58
C PRO A 72 -19.46 -2.06 10.63
N ARG A 73 -20.56 -1.27 10.59
CA ARG A 73 -20.81 -0.20 11.56
C ARG A 73 -21.07 -0.73 12.98
N GLU A 74 -21.68 -1.90 13.13
CA GLU A 74 -21.90 -2.55 14.42
C GLU A 74 -20.63 -3.21 14.98
N ILE A 75 -19.75 -3.71 14.11
CA ILE A 75 -18.46 -4.31 14.50
C ILE A 75 -17.49 -3.23 15.02
N GLY A 76 -17.55 -2.01 14.46
CA GLY A 76 -16.70 -0.87 14.85
C GLY A 76 -17.11 -0.16 16.15
N ILE A 77 -18.30 -0.45 16.70
CA ILE A 77 -18.72 0.08 18.00
C ILE A 77 -17.99 -0.72 19.10
N PRO A 78 -17.28 -0.07 20.04
CA PRO A 78 -16.56 -0.79 21.09
C PRO A 78 -17.52 -1.69 21.87
N ALA A 79 -17.08 -2.94 22.11
CA ALA A 79 -17.83 -4.03 22.73
C ALA A 79 -18.32 -3.80 24.18
N THR A 80 -18.33 -2.56 24.67
CA THR A 80 -18.81 -2.23 26.01
C THR A 80 -20.32 -2.40 26.17
N ALA A 81 -21.08 -2.58 25.07
CA ALA A 81 -22.52 -2.86 25.10
C ALA A 81 -22.86 -4.36 25.26
N THR A 82 -21.89 -5.27 25.12
CA THR A 82 -22.14 -6.72 25.19
C THR A 82 -21.16 -7.39 26.15
N LEU A 83 -21.23 -7.01 27.43
CA LEU A 83 -20.57 -7.75 28.50
C LEU A 83 -21.25 -9.14 28.63
N LEU A 84 -20.70 -10.13 27.92
CA LEU A 84 -21.02 -11.53 28.17
C LEU A 84 -20.55 -11.89 29.59
N PRO A 85 -21.38 -12.54 30.42
CA PRO A 85 -21.00 -12.90 31.77
C PRO A 85 -19.87 -13.93 31.75
N ILE A 86 -18.77 -13.63 32.43
CA ILE A 86 -17.66 -14.56 32.64
C ILE A 86 -18.13 -15.58 33.70
N MET A 87 -18.42 -16.81 33.29
CA MET A 87 -18.71 -17.91 34.21
C MET A 87 -17.38 -18.51 34.74
N PRO A 88 -17.20 -18.67 36.06
CA PRO A 88 -16.01 -19.29 36.61
C PRO A 88 -16.01 -20.80 36.30
N VAL A 89 -14.90 -21.30 35.74
CA VAL A 89 -14.65 -22.73 35.56
C VAL A 89 -14.05 -23.26 36.86
N ASP A 90 -14.82 -24.08 37.58
CA ASP A 90 -14.30 -24.79 38.75
C ASP A 90 -13.47 -25.99 38.27
N ARG A 91 -12.17 -25.98 38.59
CA ARG A 91 -11.25 -27.07 38.24
C ARG A 91 -11.31 -28.12 39.33
N SER A 92 -12.27 -29.01 39.24
CA SER A 92 -12.29 -30.23 40.03
C SER A 92 -11.10 -31.11 39.63
N ASN A 93 -10.06 -31.09 40.46
CA ASN A 93 -8.89 -31.95 40.35
C ASN A 93 -9.31 -33.40 40.60
N ALA A 94 -9.37 -34.22 39.54
CA ALA A 94 -9.54 -35.66 39.67
C ALA A 94 -8.21 -36.26 40.15
N THR A 95 -8.24 -36.80 41.37
CA THR A 95 -7.16 -37.58 41.99
C THR A 95 -7.13 -38.99 41.41
#